data_AF-A0A2A4JUE6-F1
#
_entry.id   AF-A0A2A4JUE6-F1
#
_cell.length_a   1.000
_cell.length_b   1.000
_cell.length_c   1.000
_cell.angle_alpha   90.00
_cell.angle_beta   90.00
_cell.angle_gamma   90.00
#
_symmetry.space_group_name_H-M   'P 1'
#
loop_
_entity.id
_entity.type
_entity.pdbx_description
1 polymer ?
#
loop_
_entity_poly.entity_id
_entity_poly.type
_entity_poly.pdbx_seq_one_letter_code
_entity_poly.pdbx_strand_id
1 'polypeptide(L)'
;MRTGMFKLLNKILNINSLHSANRIYGKVILPHQNRHFSGTMFKSAVFSLQDASKDQVQEFLNSFDTVLTDCDGVLWIDNNAIPGAAEAMNHFRKLGKKIFYVTNNSTKIRSEFALKATQLGFIANQDEILSTAFLVAHYLKGIGFTKKVYLLGSNGIGEELKAVGIRHIGVGPDPVKPDFKSMQPSELDPEVGAVVVGFDEHVSYPKFMKAASYLASEECLFIATNTDERFPKGGSIVVPGTGTLVRAVETCSERKALVLGKPHSYVRKYLESCGLNPARTLMIGDSLHSANRIYGKVILPHQNRHFSGTMFKSAVFSLQDASKDQVQEFLNSFDTVLTDCDGVLWIDNNAIPGAAEAMNHFRKLGKKIFYVTNNSTKIRSEFALKATQLGFIANQDEILSTAFLVAHYLKGIGFTKKVYLLGSNGIGEELKAVGIRHIGVGPDPVKPDFKSMQPSELDPEVGAVVVGFDEHVSYPKFMKAASYLASEECLFIATNTDERFPKGGSIVVPGTGTLVRAVETCSERKALVLGKPHSYVRKYLESCGLNPARTLMIGD
;
A
#
# COMPACT_ATOMS: atom_id res chain seq x y z
N MET A 1 22.25 -16.90 -7.05
CA MET A 1 22.38 -16.82 -5.57
C MET A 1 21.43 -17.76 -4.81
N ARG A 2 20.14 -17.87 -5.17
CA ARG A 2 19.13 -18.62 -4.34
C ARG A 2 19.30 -20.16 -4.26
N THR A 3 20.18 -20.78 -5.05
CA THR A 3 20.42 -22.24 -5.05
C THR A 3 21.39 -22.74 -3.96
N GLY A 4 21.96 -21.86 -3.15
CA GLY A 4 22.98 -22.22 -2.16
C GLY A 4 22.47 -23.09 -1.00
N MET A 5 21.25 -22.82 -0.50
CA MET A 5 20.71 -23.47 0.71
C MET A 5 20.44 -24.97 0.53
N PHE A 6 19.92 -25.38 -0.63
CA PHE A 6 19.58 -26.78 -0.87
C PHE A 6 20.75 -27.59 -1.44
N LYS A 7 21.71 -26.97 -2.14
CA LYS A 7 23.03 -27.60 -2.42
C LYS A 7 23.77 -27.91 -1.12
N LEU A 8 23.68 -27.00 -0.14
CA LEU A 8 24.18 -27.19 1.22
C LEU A 8 23.49 -28.39 1.92
N LEU A 9 22.16 -28.43 1.94
CA LEU A 9 21.40 -29.54 2.55
C LEU A 9 21.70 -30.89 1.87
N ASN A 10 21.75 -30.97 0.54
CA ASN A 10 22.09 -32.22 -0.14
C ASN A 10 23.54 -32.69 0.08
N LYS A 11 24.48 -31.78 0.39
CA LYS A 11 25.87 -32.12 0.73
C LYS A 11 26.01 -32.62 2.17
N ILE A 12 25.24 -32.04 3.11
CA ILE A 12 25.13 -32.49 4.51
C ILE A 12 24.76 -33.98 4.60
N LEU A 13 23.81 -34.43 3.78
CA LEU A 13 23.17 -35.73 3.91
C LEU A 13 24.00 -36.93 3.42
N ASN A 14 25.17 -36.69 2.82
CA ASN A 14 25.95 -37.72 2.09
C ASN A 14 27.31 -38.09 2.71
N ILE A 15 27.63 -37.61 3.92
CA ILE A 15 28.99 -37.76 4.47
C ILE A 15 29.12 -39.03 5.33
N ASN A 16 29.77 -40.07 4.79
CA ASN A 16 30.26 -41.28 5.48
C ASN A 16 31.82 -41.30 5.37
N SER A 17 32.59 -40.71 6.29
CA SER A 17 33.15 -41.37 7.50
C SER A 17 33.88 -40.34 8.42
N LEU A 18 34.65 -40.80 9.42
CA LEU A 18 35.66 -40.07 10.23
C LEU A 18 35.18 -39.14 11.38
N HIS A 19 36.10 -38.92 12.33
CA HIS A 19 35.87 -38.71 13.78
C HIS A 19 36.10 -37.28 14.34
N SER A 20 35.50 -37.06 15.51
CA SER A 20 35.90 -36.21 16.65
C SER A 20 35.80 -34.67 16.58
N ALA A 21 34.73 -34.16 17.22
CA ALA A 21 34.74 -33.30 18.42
C ALA A 21 35.14 -31.81 18.32
N ASN A 22 34.15 -30.91 18.50
CA ASN A 22 34.01 -30.08 19.71
C ASN A 22 32.75 -29.18 19.70
N ARG A 23 32.22 -28.88 20.90
CA ARG A 23 31.00 -28.06 21.17
C ARG A 23 31.20 -26.57 20.84
N ILE A 24 30.11 -25.82 20.60
CA ILE A 24 29.83 -24.44 21.12
C ILE A 24 28.43 -23.93 20.70
N TYR A 25 27.78 -23.19 21.62
CA TYR A 25 26.39 -22.71 21.58
C TYR A 25 26.05 -21.65 20.52
N GLY A 26 24.75 -21.59 20.15
CA GLY A 26 24.03 -20.41 19.65
C GLY A 26 24.40 -19.90 18.25
N LYS A 27 23.59 -20.19 17.23
CA LYS A 27 23.96 -19.94 15.81
C LYS A 27 22.82 -19.41 14.93
N VAL A 28 23.17 -18.40 14.14
CA VAL A 28 22.51 -17.92 12.91
C VAL A 28 23.36 -18.42 11.73
N ILE A 29 22.73 -18.87 10.65
CA ILE A 29 23.41 -19.41 9.47
C ILE A 29 23.29 -18.39 8.32
N LEU A 30 24.28 -18.28 7.43
CA LEU A 30 24.22 -17.43 6.23
C LEU A 30 24.95 -18.08 5.04
N PRO A 31 24.51 -17.87 3.78
CA PRO A 31 25.32 -18.14 2.60
C PRO A 31 26.29 -16.98 2.31
N HIS A 32 27.58 -17.28 2.15
CA HIS A 32 28.65 -16.33 1.79
C HIS A 32 28.66 -16.04 0.26
N GLN A 33 29.20 -14.95 -0.31
CA GLN A 33 30.03 -13.81 0.14
C GLN A 33 29.46 -12.48 -0.49
N ASN A 34 30.07 -11.27 -0.53
CA ASN A 34 31.35 -10.69 -0.05
C ASN A 34 31.22 -9.13 0.04
N ARG A 35 31.77 -8.48 1.09
CA ARG A 35 32.51 -7.17 1.13
C ARG A 35 32.50 -6.52 2.52
N HIS A 36 33.51 -5.69 2.79
CA HIS A 36 33.86 -5.15 4.11
C HIS A 36 32.77 -4.32 4.79
N PHE A 37 32.55 -4.59 6.09
CA PHE A 37 31.86 -3.69 7.02
C PHE A 37 32.84 -3.27 8.12
N SER A 38 33.13 -1.97 8.22
CA SER A 38 33.83 -1.37 9.36
C SER A 38 32.80 -0.70 10.28
N GLY A 39 32.33 -1.44 11.28
CA GLY A 39 31.35 -0.95 12.26
C GLY A 39 31.16 -1.93 13.40
N THR A 40 31.30 -1.46 14.64
CA THR A 40 31.25 -2.25 15.86
C THR A 40 29.80 -2.50 16.31
N MET A 41 29.19 -3.62 15.92
CA MET A 41 27.99 -4.14 16.61
C MET A 41 27.80 -5.65 16.47
N PHE A 42 27.38 -6.29 17.58
CA PHE A 42 26.97 -7.71 17.74
C PHE A 42 27.91 -8.82 17.21
N LYS A 43 28.77 -9.34 18.09
CA LYS A 43 29.40 -10.66 17.93
C LYS A 43 28.37 -11.80 18.15
N SER A 44 27.60 -12.15 17.13
CA SER A 44 26.98 -13.48 17.02
C SER A 44 27.73 -14.28 15.95
N ALA A 45 28.09 -15.52 16.26
CA ALA A 45 28.87 -16.35 15.34
C ALA A 45 28.00 -16.78 14.14
N VAL A 46 28.28 -16.22 12.97
CA VAL A 46 27.71 -16.70 11.70
C VAL A 46 28.29 -18.07 11.41
N PHE A 47 27.44 -19.09 11.31
CA PHE A 47 27.87 -20.46 11.06
C PHE A 47 27.50 -20.91 9.66
N SER A 48 28.50 -21.17 8.81
CA SER A 48 28.28 -21.84 7.53
C SER A 48 28.15 -23.34 7.77
N LEU A 49 26.97 -23.90 7.49
CA LEU A 49 26.79 -25.35 7.48
C LEU A 49 27.57 -26.05 6.34
N GLN A 50 28.11 -25.31 5.36
CA GLN A 50 28.86 -25.92 4.23
C GLN A 50 30.25 -26.39 4.66
N ASP A 51 30.76 -25.76 5.73
CA ASP A 51 32.08 -25.93 6.31
C ASP A 51 31.99 -26.63 7.68
N ALA A 52 30.78 -27.08 8.05
CA ALA A 52 30.50 -27.76 9.31
C ALA A 52 30.99 -29.21 9.30
N SER A 53 31.54 -29.67 10.42
CA SER A 53 31.78 -31.10 10.63
C SER A 53 30.44 -31.84 10.80
N LYS A 54 30.46 -33.17 10.61
CA LYS A 54 29.27 -34.00 10.85
C LYS A 54 28.70 -33.85 12.26
N ASP A 55 29.58 -33.79 13.26
CA ASP A 55 29.16 -33.65 14.66
C ASP A 55 28.40 -32.33 14.85
N GLN A 56 28.86 -31.24 14.21
CA GLN A 56 28.19 -29.94 14.25
C GLN A 56 26.88 -29.92 13.46
N VAL A 57 26.82 -30.63 12.33
CA VAL A 57 25.58 -30.89 11.57
C VAL A 57 24.58 -31.66 12.43
N GLN A 58 25.00 -32.74 13.08
CA GLN A 58 24.12 -33.58 13.90
C GLN A 58 23.67 -32.84 15.16
N GLU A 59 24.56 -32.08 15.81
CA GLU A 59 24.22 -31.17 16.91
C GLU A 59 23.18 -30.13 16.45
N PHE A 60 23.35 -29.53 15.26
CA PHE A 60 22.38 -28.61 14.68
C PHE A 60 21.02 -29.29 14.44
N LEU A 61 20.98 -30.46 13.79
CA LEU A 61 19.78 -31.25 13.54
C LEU A 61 19.08 -31.73 14.82
N ASN A 62 19.82 -31.97 15.90
CA ASN A 62 19.29 -32.35 17.21
C ASN A 62 18.82 -31.13 18.04
N SER A 63 19.21 -29.92 17.64
CA SER A 63 18.88 -28.67 18.34
C SER A 63 17.45 -28.14 18.08
N PHE A 64 16.67 -28.81 17.23
CA PHE A 64 15.28 -28.49 16.95
C PHE A 64 14.48 -29.77 16.64
N ASP A 65 13.19 -29.77 16.97
CA ASP A 65 12.24 -30.85 16.64
C ASP A 65 11.13 -30.37 15.68
N THR A 66 10.94 -29.04 15.59
CA THR A 66 9.97 -28.43 14.69
C THR A 66 10.68 -27.59 13.63
N VAL A 67 10.23 -27.67 12.39
CA VAL A 67 10.64 -26.83 11.27
C VAL A 67 9.44 -26.02 10.80
N LEU A 68 9.59 -24.70 10.81
CA LEU A 68 8.69 -23.77 10.15
C LEU A 68 9.38 -23.32 8.86
N THR A 69 8.66 -23.35 7.76
CA THR A 69 9.18 -22.88 6.48
C THR A 69 8.23 -21.89 5.85
N ASP A 70 8.78 -20.82 5.26
CA ASP A 70 8.10 -20.08 4.22
C ASP A 70 7.84 -20.98 3.00
N CYS A 71 7.06 -20.48 2.05
CA CYS A 71 6.60 -21.24 0.90
C CYS A 71 7.07 -20.61 -0.42
N ASP A 72 6.40 -19.53 -0.82
CA ASP A 72 6.71 -18.81 -2.04
C ASP A 72 8.08 -18.11 -1.87
N GLY A 73 9.02 -18.33 -2.80
CA GLY A 73 10.40 -17.83 -2.73
C GLY A 73 11.40 -18.76 -2.00
N VAL A 74 10.91 -19.70 -1.17
CA VAL A 74 11.75 -20.60 -0.35
C VAL A 74 11.65 -22.07 -0.75
N LEU A 75 10.44 -22.56 -1.03
CA LEU A 75 10.19 -23.94 -1.47
C LEU A 75 9.85 -24.01 -2.95
N TRP A 76 9.21 -22.97 -3.49
CA TRP A 76 8.81 -22.89 -4.90
C TRP A 76 8.76 -21.44 -5.40
N ILE A 77 8.82 -21.29 -6.71
CA ILE A 77 8.50 -20.05 -7.43
C ILE A 77 7.37 -20.40 -8.40
N ASP A 78 6.24 -19.71 -8.28
CA ASP A 78 4.98 -20.04 -8.96
C ASP A 78 4.65 -21.54 -8.80
N ASN A 79 4.60 -22.31 -9.88
CA ASN A 79 4.32 -23.75 -9.87
C ASN A 79 5.58 -24.62 -10.08
N ASN A 80 6.78 -24.10 -9.77
CA ASN A 80 8.05 -24.82 -9.89
C ASN A 80 8.72 -24.94 -8.52
N ALA A 81 9.04 -26.18 -8.10
CA ALA A 81 9.82 -26.41 -6.90
C ALA A 81 11.22 -25.83 -7.02
N ILE A 82 11.76 -25.26 -5.94
CA ILE A 82 13.17 -24.87 -5.88
C ILE A 82 14.00 -26.17 -5.77
N PRO A 83 15.02 -26.39 -6.62
CA PRO A 83 15.76 -27.64 -6.65
C PRO A 83 16.37 -28.03 -5.29
N GLY A 84 16.10 -29.26 -4.82
CA GLY A 84 16.53 -29.77 -3.53
C GLY A 84 15.61 -29.42 -2.34
N ALA A 85 14.56 -28.63 -2.55
CA ALA A 85 13.66 -28.21 -1.46
C ALA A 85 12.76 -29.34 -0.97
N ALA A 86 12.17 -30.12 -1.87
CA ALA A 86 11.31 -31.25 -1.53
C ALA A 86 12.12 -32.32 -0.78
N GLU A 87 13.31 -32.63 -1.27
CA GLU A 87 14.24 -33.60 -0.70
C GLU A 87 14.65 -33.22 0.72
N ALA A 88 15.00 -31.95 0.96
CA ALA A 88 15.35 -31.46 2.29
C ALA A 88 14.18 -31.54 3.29
N MET A 89 12.99 -31.06 2.90
CA MET A 89 11.82 -31.09 3.79
C MET A 89 11.37 -32.53 4.08
N ASN A 90 11.38 -33.41 3.06
CA ASN A 90 11.09 -34.83 3.23
C ASN A 90 12.15 -35.53 4.09
N HIS A 91 13.41 -35.09 4.04
CA HIS A 91 14.45 -35.60 4.94
C HIS A 91 14.23 -35.16 6.39
N PHE A 92 13.86 -33.90 6.65
CA PHE A 92 13.48 -33.47 8.01
C PHE A 92 12.32 -34.32 8.56
N ARG A 93 11.32 -34.65 7.73
CA ARG A 93 10.24 -35.57 8.13
C ARG A 93 10.76 -36.97 8.49
N LYS A 94 11.70 -37.53 7.70
CA LYS A 94 12.35 -38.82 7.99
C LYS A 94 13.16 -38.80 9.30
N LEU A 95 13.72 -37.64 9.69
CA LEU A 95 14.37 -37.41 10.99
C LEU A 95 13.37 -37.16 12.14
N GLY A 96 12.07 -37.44 11.95
CA GLY A 96 11.03 -37.27 12.96
C GLY A 96 10.67 -35.82 13.29
N LYS A 97 11.06 -34.85 12.44
CA LYS A 97 10.75 -33.43 12.69
C LYS A 97 9.30 -33.11 12.32
N LYS A 98 8.62 -32.36 13.18
CA LYS A 98 7.31 -31.75 12.89
C LYS A 98 7.53 -30.60 11.90
N ILE A 99 6.72 -30.50 10.85
CA ILE A 99 6.87 -29.47 9.81
C ILE A 99 5.60 -28.62 9.76
N PHE A 100 5.76 -27.30 9.62
CA PHE A 100 4.67 -26.42 9.23
C PHE A 100 5.09 -25.52 8.06
N TYR A 101 4.21 -25.40 7.07
CA TYR A 101 4.34 -24.59 5.87
C TYR A 101 3.56 -23.28 6.09
N VAL A 102 4.27 -22.20 6.37
CA VAL A 102 3.67 -20.92 6.80
C VAL A 102 3.77 -19.92 5.66
N THR A 103 2.66 -19.59 5.02
CA THR A 103 2.63 -18.67 3.86
C THR A 103 1.78 -17.43 4.13
N ASN A 104 2.27 -16.27 3.68
CA ASN A 104 1.49 -15.03 3.66
C ASN A 104 0.44 -15.01 2.53
N ASN A 105 0.51 -15.98 1.61
CA ASN A 105 -0.37 -16.11 0.48
C ASN A 105 -1.80 -16.50 0.92
N SER A 106 -2.77 -15.62 0.64
CA SER A 106 -4.19 -15.78 1.00
C SER A 106 -5.07 -16.23 -0.18
N THR A 107 -4.47 -16.56 -1.34
CA THR A 107 -5.23 -16.84 -2.59
C THR A 107 -5.91 -18.20 -2.66
N LYS A 108 -5.62 -19.10 -1.71
CA LYS A 108 -6.04 -20.51 -1.72
C LYS A 108 -6.37 -20.99 -0.31
N ILE A 109 -7.20 -22.03 -0.24
CA ILE A 109 -7.47 -22.76 1.01
C ILE A 109 -6.33 -23.73 1.34
N ARG A 110 -6.24 -24.18 2.59
CA ARG A 110 -5.14 -25.06 3.06
C ARG A 110 -5.01 -26.37 2.27
N SER A 111 -6.11 -26.99 1.88
CA SER A 111 -6.10 -28.24 1.11
C SER A 111 -5.52 -28.06 -0.31
N GLU A 112 -5.77 -26.91 -0.96
CA GLU A 112 -5.16 -26.57 -2.25
C GLU A 112 -3.64 -26.36 -2.14
N PHE A 113 -3.18 -25.71 -1.06
CA PHE A 113 -1.74 -25.58 -0.79
C PHE A 113 -1.07 -26.94 -0.49
N ALA A 114 -1.73 -27.83 0.26
CA ALA A 114 -1.24 -29.18 0.50
C ALA A 114 -1.19 -30.03 -0.79
N LEU A 115 -2.19 -29.88 -1.66
CA LEU A 115 -2.20 -30.50 -2.99
C LEU A 115 -1.05 -29.97 -3.86
N LYS A 116 -0.85 -28.64 -3.91
CA LYS A 116 0.29 -28.02 -4.61
C LYS A 116 1.63 -28.55 -4.08
N ALA A 117 1.80 -28.59 -2.76
CA ALA A 117 3.02 -29.11 -2.13
C ALA A 117 3.26 -30.57 -2.52
N THR A 118 2.22 -31.42 -2.48
CA THR A 118 2.29 -32.83 -2.92
C THR A 118 2.67 -32.96 -4.39
N GLN A 119 2.07 -32.17 -5.28
CA GLN A 119 2.40 -32.13 -6.71
C GLN A 119 3.84 -31.69 -6.98
N LEU A 120 4.41 -30.87 -6.10
CA LEU A 120 5.81 -30.43 -6.14
C LEU A 120 6.78 -31.37 -5.40
N GLY A 121 6.33 -32.56 -5.01
CA GLY A 121 7.15 -33.61 -4.39
C GLY A 121 7.32 -33.51 -2.88
N PHE A 122 6.67 -32.57 -2.20
CA PHE A 122 6.71 -32.43 -0.75
C PHE A 122 5.68 -33.38 -0.09
N ILE A 123 6.09 -34.11 0.95
CA ILE A 123 5.16 -34.82 1.82
C ILE A 123 4.56 -33.78 2.77
N ALA A 124 3.33 -33.34 2.52
CA ALA A 124 2.62 -32.31 3.28
C ALA A 124 1.13 -32.66 3.45
N ASN A 125 0.55 -32.34 4.60
CA ASN A 125 -0.91 -32.39 4.82
C ASN A 125 -1.50 -30.97 5.02
N GLN A 126 -2.82 -30.85 5.04
CA GLN A 126 -3.51 -29.54 5.17
C GLN A 126 -3.36 -28.90 6.56
N ASP A 127 -3.14 -29.68 7.62
CA ASP A 127 -3.05 -29.20 9.00
C ASP A 127 -1.64 -28.67 9.33
N GLU A 128 -0.66 -29.02 8.50
CA GLU A 128 0.67 -28.44 8.47
C GLU A 128 0.72 -27.12 7.68
N ILE A 129 -0.32 -26.78 6.89
CA ILE A 129 -0.39 -25.51 6.15
C ILE A 129 -0.98 -24.40 7.04
N LEU A 130 -0.23 -23.32 7.24
CA LEU A 130 -0.70 -22.07 7.81
C LEU A 130 -0.72 -20.99 6.72
N SER A 131 -1.85 -20.88 6.01
CA SER A 131 -2.12 -19.75 5.13
C SER A 131 -2.74 -18.58 5.89
N THR A 132 -2.55 -17.36 5.42
CA THR A 132 -3.17 -16.18 6.06
C THR A 132 -4.69 -16.12 5.87
N ALA A 133 -5.23 -16.80 4.85
CA ALA A 133 -6.66 -17.03 4.70
C ALA A 133 -7.23 -17.84 5.88
N PHE A 134 -6.59 -18.97 6.21
CA PHE A 134 -6.95 -19.78 7.37
C PHE A 134 -6.80 -19.01 8.69
N LEU A 135 -5.71 -18.24 8.86
CA LEU A 135 -5.47 -17.49 10.10
C LEU A 135 -6.56 -16.44 10.37
N VAL A 136 -7.12 -15.79 9.34
CA VAL A 136 -8.29 -14.90 9.48
C VAL A 136 -9.52 -15.69 9.97
N ALA A 137 -9.84 -16.80 9.33
CA ALA A 137 -10.98 -17.63 9.70
C ALA A 137 -10.86 -18.17 11.13
N HIS A 138 -9.68 -18.66 11.51
CA HIS A 138 -9.36 -19.09 12.87
C HIS A 138 -9.50 -17.94 13.88
N TYR A 139 -9.02 -16.74 13.56
CA TYR A 139 -9.10 -15.58 14.45
C TYR A 139 -10.55 -15.18 14.72
N LEU A 140 -11.33 -14.96 13.66
CA LEU A 140 -12.72 -14.54 13.79
C LEU A 140 -13.58 -15.60 14.49
N LYS A 141 -13.35 -16.90 14.21
CA LYS A 141 -13.99 -17.99 14.95
C LYS A 141 -13.60 -17.97 16.44
N GLY A 142 -12.31 -17.78 16.74
CA GLY A 142 -11.78 -17.79 18.10
C GLY A 142 -12.29 -16.66 18.99
N ILE A 143 -12.66 -15.51 18.42
CA ILE A 143 -13.31 -14.40 19.14
C ILE A 143 -14.84 -14.48 19.15
N GLY A 144 -15.44 -15.54 18.59
CA GLY A 144 -16.89 -15.71 18.54
C GLY A 144 -17.61 -14.74 17.58
N PHE A 145 -16.98 -14.35 16.47
CA PHE A 145 -17.55 -13.40 15.51
C PHE A 145 -18.77 -13.98 14.76
N THR A 146 -19.91 -13.28 14.81
CA THR A 146 -21.21 -13.71 14.24
C THR A 146 -21.76 -12.83 13.11
N LYS A 147 -21.22 -11.61 12.95
CA LYS A 147 -21.55 -10.65 11.89
C LYS A 147 -21.01 -11.12 10.52
N LYS A 148 -21.28 -10.39 9.44
CA LYS A 148 -20.69 -10.63 8.11
C LYS A 148 -19.29 -10.00 7.99
N VAL A 149 -18.46 -10.58 7.14
CA VAL A 149 -17.17 -10.01 6.69
C VAL A 149 -17.33 -9.37 5.31
N TYR A 150 -16.92 -8.12 5.16
CA TYR A 150 -16.65 -7.55 3.84
C TYR A 150 -15.21 -7.85 3.42
N LEU A 151 -15.04 -8.58 2.32
CA LEU A 151 -13.75 -8.99 1.78
C LEU A 151 -13.31 -8.07 0.65
N LEU A 152 -12.20 -7.37 0.87
CA LEU A 152 -11.35 -6.86 -0.21
C LEU A 152 -10.24 -7.90 -0.40
N GLY A 153 -10.56 -8.99 -1.09
CA GLY A 153 -9.71 -10.17 -1.14
C GLY A 153 -10.23 -11.31 -2.03
N SER A 154 -9.32 -12.23 -2.34
CA SER A 154 -9.53 -13.43 -3.16
C SER A 154 -10.43 -14.50 -2.54
N ASN A 155 -10.97 -15.39 -3.37
CA ASN A 155 -11.90 -16.45 -2.97
C ASN A 155 -11.37 -17.42 -1.90
N GLY A 156 -10.05 -17.67 -1.83
CA GLY A 156 -9.45 -18.54 -0.80
C GLY A 156 -9.72 -18.06 0.63
N ILE A 157 -9.87 -16.75 0.85
CA ILE A 157 -10.27 -16.20 2.16
C ILE A 157 -11.75 -16.46 2.44
N GLY A 158 -12.60 -16.32 1.42
CA GLY A 158 -14.04 -16.59 1.52
C GLY A 158 -14.33 -18.05 1.88
N GLU A 159 -13.69 -18.99 1.20
CA GLU A 159 -13.90 -20.43 1.45
C GLU A 159 -13.35 -20.87 2.83
N GLU A 160 -12.23 -20.32 3.33
CA GLU A 160 -11.80 -20.58 4.73
C GLU A 160 -12.79 -20.00 5.76
N LEU A 161 -13.37 -18.80 5.51
CA LEU A 161 -14.41 -18.21 6.37
C LEU A 161 -15.70 -19.06 6.38
N LYS A 162 -16.14 -19.49 5.20
CA LYS A 162 -17.31 -20.35 5.01
C LYS A 162 -17.12 -21.72 5.67
N ALA A 163 -15.91 -22.28 5.62
CA ALA A 163 -15.57 -23.54 6.31
C ALA A 163 -15.68 -23.46 7.85
N VAL A 164 -15.66 -22.26 8.43
CA VAL A 164 -15.91 -22.03 9.88
C VAL A 164 -17.29 -21.42 10.18
N GLY A 165 -18.18 -21.32 9.17
CA GLY A 165 -19.55 -20.81 9.32
C GLY A 165 -19.67 -19.29 9.29
N ILE A 166 -18.62 -18.55 8.93
CA ILE A 166 -18.63 -17.08 8.88
C ILE A 166 -19.09 -16.61 7.50
N ARG A 167 -20.14 -15.78 7.49
CA ARG A 167 -20.73 -15.20 6.28
C ARG A 167 -19.84 -14.07 5.73
N HIS A 168 -19.72 -13.96 4.41
CA HIS A 168 -18.93 -12.91 3.77
C HIS A 168 -19.56 -12.37 2.48
N ILE A 169 -19.14 -11.18 2.06
CA ILE A 169 -19.47 -10.50 0.80
C ILE A 169 -18.23 -9.81 0.22
N GLY A 170 -18.26 -9.35 -1.04
CA GLY A 170 -17.20 -8.51 -1.64
C GLY A 170 -16.14 -9.23 -2.50
N VAL A 171 -16.13 -10.56 -2.54
CA VAL A 171 -15.28 -11.36 -3.44
C VAL A 171 -15.70 -11.15 -4.91
N GLY A 172 -14.74 -11.08 -5.83
CA GLY A 172 -14.99 -10.90 -7.27
C GLY A 172 -15.02 -9.42 -7.72
N PRO A 173 -15.35 -9.13 -8.99
CA PRO A 173 -15.40 -7.76 -9.51
C PRO A 173 -16.50 -6.88 -8.88
N ASP A 174 -16.18 -5.61 -8.64
CA ASP A 174 -17.13 -4.56 -8.22
C ASP A 174 -16.87 -3.30 -9.07
N PRO A 175 -17.38 -3.26 -10.32
CA PRO A 175 -17.05 -2.22 -11.28
C PRO A 175 -17.67 -0.86 -10.93
N VAL A 176 -17.06 0.21 -11.45
CA VAL A 176 -17.58 1.57 -11.33
C VAL A 176 -18.93 1.66 -12.04
N LYS A 177 -19.99 2.03 -11.32
CA LYS A 177 -21.30 2.38 -11.88
C LYS A 177 -21.39 3.90 -12.10
N PRO A 178 -22.19 4.43 -13.04
CA PRO A 178 -22.28 5.88 -13.28
C PRO A 178 -22.65 6.72 -12.05
N ASP A 179 -23.41 6.13 -11.13
CA ASP A 179 -23.96 6.72 -9.90
C ASP A 179 -23.09 6.49 -8.64
N PHE A 180 -21.89 5.89 -8.76
CA PHE A 180 -21.10 5.46 -7.60
C PHE A 180 -20.78 6.58 -6.58
N LYS A 181 -20.66 7.84 -7.04
CA LYS A 181 -20.42 9.02 -6.19
C LYS A 181 -21.63 9.38 -5.31
N SER A 182 -22.82 8.91 -5.69
CA SER A 182 -24.09 9.14 -5.02
C SER A 182 -24.49 8.01 -4.06
N MET A 183 -23.59 7.05 -3.80
CA MET A 183 -23.86 5.92 -2.90
C MET A 183 -24.44 6.38 -1.56
N GLN A 184 -25.50 5.70 -1.11
CA GLN A 184 -26.21 5.96 0.14
C GLN A 184 -25.85 4.95 1.24
N PRO A 185 -25.95 5.33 2.52
CA PRO A 185 -25.74 4.40 3.66
C PRO A 185 -26.57 3.12 3.58
N SER A 186 -27.77 3.18 3.00
CA SER A 186 -28.68 2.04 2.82
C SER A 186 -28.22 1.00 1.78
N GLU A 187 -27.18 1.29 0.99
CA GLU A 187 -26.56 0.34 0.06
C GLU A 187 -25.47 -0.51 0.73
N LEU A 188 -25.09 -0.18 1.97
CA LEU A 188 -24.22 -0.99 2.80
C LEU A 188 -25.03 -2.05 3.54
N ASP A 189 -24.45 -3.25 3.68
CA ASP A 189 -25.06 -4.36 4.40
C ASP A 189 -24.87 -4.15 5.92
N PRO A 190 -25.93 -3.87 6.71
CA PRO A 190 -25.81 -3.53 8.12
C PRO A 190 -25.36 -4.71 9.00
N GLU A 191 -25.35 -5.94 8.47
CA GLU A 191 -24.78 -7.08 9.18
C GLU A 191 -23.25 -7.15 9.09
N VAL A 192 -22.57 -6.29 8.30
CA VAL A 192 -21.10 -6.28 8.24
C VAL A 192 -20.51 -5.76 9.55
N GLY A 193 -19.66 -6.58 10.17
CA GLY A 193 -18.95 -6.26 11.40
C GLY A 193 -17.43 -6.35 11.29
N ALA A 194 -16.91 -6.70 10.12
CA ALA A 194 -15.48 -6.77 9.87
C ALA A 194 -15.16 -6.47 8.40
N VAL A 195 -14.09 -5.73 8.16
CA VAL A 195 -13.43 -5.63 6.86
C VAL A 195 -12.12 -6.41 6.92
N VAL A 196 -11.98 -7.38 6.01
CA VAL A 196 -10.76 -8.17 5.82
C VAL A 196 -10.13 -7.79 4.49
N VAL A 197 -8.89 -7.32 4.53
CA VAL A 197 -8.08 -6.97 3.35
C VAL A 197 -7.02 -8.05 3.12
N GLY A 198 -7.08 -8.67 1.94
CA GLY A 198 -6.09 -9.62 1.45
C GLY A 198 -5.62 -9.27 0.05
N PHE A 199 -5.00 -10.23 -0.64
CA PHE A 199 -4.72 -10.05 -2.07
C PHE A 199 -6.03 -10.04 -2.86
N ASP A 200 -6.29 -8.98 -3.62
CA ASP A 200 -7.46 -8.84 -4.48
C ASP A 200 -7.03 -8.34 -5.86
N GLU A 201 -7.10 -9.22 -6.86
CA GLU A 201 -6.87 -8.87 -8.25
C GLU A 201 -8.00 -8.03 -8.85
N HIS A 202 -9.19 -8.05 -8.25
CA HIS A 202 -10.36 -7.30 -8.66
C HIS A 202 -10.58 -6.02 -7.84
N VAL A 203 -9.52 -5.47 -7.22
CA VAL A 203 -9.60 -4.18 -6.52
C VAL A 203 -10.07 -3.06 -7.47
N SER A 204 -10.95 -2.21 -6.96
CA SER A 204 -11.58 -1.10 -7.68
C SER A 204 -11.89 0.06 -6.72
N TYR A 205 -12.19 1.24 -7.27
CA TYR A 205 -12.61 2.38 -6.45
C TYR A 205 -13.86 2.09 -5.57
N PRO A 206 -14.94 1.48 -6.09
CA PRO A 206 -16.07 1.04 -5.25
C PRO A 206 -15.68 0.15 -4.07
N LYS A 207 -14.70 -0.75 -4.22
CA LYS A 207 -14.23 -1.58 -3.10
C LYS A 207 -13.55 -0.77 -2.00
N PHE A 208 -12.70 0.19 -2.36
CA PHE A 208 -12.08 1.09 -1.37
C PHE A 208 -13.12 1.93 -0.64
N MET A 209 -14.12 2.45 -1.36
CA MET A 209 -15.22 3.24 -0.79
C MET A 209 -16.09 2.41 0.18
N LYS A 210 -16.50 1.20 -0.20
CA LYS A 210 -17.23 0.28 0.68
C LYS A 210 -16.41 -0.12 1.90
N ALA A 211 -15.15 -0.52 1.72
CA ALA A 211 -14.24 -0.87 2.82
C ALA A 211 -14.10 0.29 3.83
N ALA A 212 -13.85 1.51 3.36
CA ALA A 212 -13.72 2.68 4.22
C ALA A 212 -15.04 3.04 4.93
N SER A 213 -16.18 2.93 4.23
CA SER A 213 -17.49 3.23 4.81
C SER A 213 -17.92 2.21 5.88
N TYR A 214 -17.63 0.92 5.70
CA TYR A 214 -17.82 -0.08 6.77
C TYR A 214 -16.89 0.19 7.96
N LEU A 215 -15.67 0.68 7.71
CA LEU A 215 -14.68 0.98 8.76
C LEU A 215 -14.91 2.31 9.50
N ALA A 216 -15.83 3.15 9.02
CA ALA A 216 -16.27 4.37 9.71
C ALA A 216 -16.99 4.07 11.04
N SER A 217 -17.52 2.85 11.20
CA SER A 217 -17.91 2.34 12.52
C SER A 217 -16.69 1.81 13.27
N GLU A 218 -16.44 2.32 14.48
CA GLU A 218 -15.36 1.83 15.34
C GLU A 218 -15.55 0.36 15.76
N GLU A 219 -16.80 -0.10 15.88
CA GLU A 219 -17.15 -1.51 16.15
C GLU A 219 -16.74 -2.46 15.02
N CYS A 220 -16.58 -1.96 13.79
CA CYS A 220 -16.19 -2.78 12.66
C CYS A 220 -14.71 -3.17 12.79
N LEU A 221 -14.44 -4.48 12.82
CA LEU A 221 -13.06 -4.98 12.92
C LEU A 221 -12.30 -4.71 11.63
N PHE A 222 -11.09 -4.16 11.72
CA PHE A 222 -10.19 -4.01 10.57
C PHE A 222 -9.08 -5.07 10.64
N ILE A 223 -9.04 -5.98 9.66
CA ILE A 223 -8.10 -7.10 9.63
C ILE A 223 -7.37 -7.12 8.30
N ALA A 224 -6.07 -7.43 8.31
CA ALA A 224 -5.25 -7.66 7.14
C ALA A 224 -4.64 -9.06 7.15
N THR A 225 -4.63 -9.73 6.00
CA THR A 225 -4.03 -11.08 5.90
C THR A 225 -2.51 -11.00 6.07
N ASN A 226 -1.85 -10.01 5.44
CA ASN A 226 -0.43 -9.71 5.54
C ASN A 226 -0.17 -8.26 5.06
N THR A 227 1.07 -7.78 5.13
CA THR A 227 1.46 -6.45 4.63
C THR A 227 2.62 -6.50 3.63
N ASP A 228 2.81 -7.61 2.92
CA ASP A 228 3.90 -7.74 1.95
C ASP A 228 3.67 -6.77 0.79
N GLU A 229 4.65 -5.91 0.51
CA GLU A 229 4.49 -4.76 -0.41
C GLU A 229 4.53 -5.17 -1.89
N ARG A 230 5.22 -6.27 -2.20
CA ARG A 230 5.43 -6.84 -3.54
C ARG A 230 5.47 -8.36 -3.51
N PHE A 231 5.12 -9.00 -4.62
CA PHE A 231 5.50 -10.40 -4.86
C PHE A 231 6.93 -10.49 -5.43
N PRO A 232 7.69 -11.58 -5.14
CA PRO A 232 9.06 -11.74 -5.60
C PRO A 232 9.16 -12.08 -7.10
N LYS A 233 9.00 -11.09 -7.98
CA LYS A 233 9.27 -11.16 -9.42
C LYS A 233 10.58 -10.43 -9.75
N GLY A 234 11.36 -10.95 -10.71
CA GLY A 234 12.61 -10.33 -11.17
C GLY A 234 12.42 -9.44 -12.39
N GLY A 235 13.37 -8.53 -12.63
CA GLY A 235 13.35 -7.59 -13.75
C GLY A 235 12.63 -6.27 -13.44
N SER A 236 12.16 -5.58 -14.47
CA SER A 236 11.47 -4.29 -14.36
C SER A 236 9.98 -4.39 -13.98
N ILE A 237 9.38 -5.58 -14.04
CA ILE A 237 7.97 -5.78 -13.68
C ILE A 237 7.82 -5.95 -12.17
N VAL A 238 7.18 -4.96 -11.54
CA VAL A 238 6.83 -4.97 -10.11
C VAL A 238 5.39 -5.44 -9.95
N VAL A 239 5.18 -6.49 -9.16
CA VAL A 239 3.85 -7.07 -8.89
C VAL A 239 3.39 -6.66 -7.50
N PRO A 240 2.38 -5.77 -7.35
CA PRO A 240 1.92 -5.26 -6.06
C PRO A 240 1.46 -6.37 -5.10
N GLY A 241 1.96 -6.35 -3.87
CA GLY A 241 1.56 -7.27 -2.80
C GLY A 241 0.33 -6.80 -2.04
N THR A 242 -0.10 -7.59 -1.04
CA THR A 242 -1.29 -7.27 -0.22
C THR A 242 -1.12 -5.95 0.54
N GLY A 243 0.12 -5.62 0.96
CA GLY A 243 0.45 -4.36 1.62
C GLY A 243 0.00 -3.12 0.85
N THR A 244 0.01 -3.17 -0.48
CA THR A 244 -0.50 -2.10 -1.36
C THR A 244 -1.95 -1.77 -1.07
N LEU A 245 -2.79 -2.81 -0.95
CA LEU A 245 -4.23 -2.68 -0.74
C LEU A 245 -4.55 -2.35 0.72
N VAL A 246 -3.80 -2.94 1.66
CA VAL A 246 -3.91 -2.62 3.10
C VAL A 246 -3.58 -1.15 3.33
N ARG A 247 -2.47 -0.63 2.78
CA ARG A 247 -2.08 0.77 2.96
C ARG A 247 -3.05 1.75 2.29
N ALA A 248 -3.67 1.38 1.18
CA ALA A 248 -4.76 2.14 0.58
C ALA A 248 -5.95 2.25 1.56
N VAL A 249 -6.45 1.11 2.06
CA VAL A 249 -7.58 1.09 3.01
C VAL A 249 -7.23 1.77 4.33
N GLU A 250 -6.04 1.57 4.89
CA GLU A 250 -5.58 2.29 6.09
C GLU A 250 -5.58 3.81 5.91
N THR A 251 -5.34 4.29 4.68
CA THR A 251 -5.35 5.73 4.38
C THR A 251 -6.79 6.24 4.33
N CYS A 252 -7.65 5.69 3.47
CA CYS A 252 -9.02 6.20 3.36
C CYS A 252 -9.92 5.87 4.58
N SER A 253 -9.62 4.83 5.35
CA SER A 253 -10.33 4.54 6.61
C SER A 253 -9.74 5.23 7.83
N GLU A 254 -8.58 5.88 7.74
CA GLU A 254 -7.82 6.49 8.86
C GLU A 254 -7.53 5.52 10.03
N ARG A 255 -7.72 4.21 9.82
CA ARG A 255 -7.55 3.17 10.83
C ARG A 255 -6.37 2.26 10.49
N LYS A 256 -5.91 1.50 11.47
CA LYS A 256 -4.84 0.50 11.31
C LYS A 256 -5.40 -0.91 11.38
N ALA A 257 -4.96 -1.77 10.46
CA ALA A 257 -5.42 -3.13 10.38
C ALA A 257 -4.72 -4.01 11.43
N LEU A 258 -5.48 -4.91 12.05
CA LEU A 258 -4.91 -6.06 12.74
C LEU A 258 -4.34 -7.04 11.71
N VAL A 259 -3.02 -7.06 11.55
CA VAL A 259 -2.33 -7.97 10.64
C VAL A 259 -2.16 -9.34 11.31
N LEU A 260 -2.62 -10.40 10.66
CA LEU A 260 -2.59 -11.77 11.20
C LEU A 260 -1.44 -12.64 10.65
N GLY A 261 -0.92 -12.30 9.46
CA GLY A 261 0.21 -12.98 8.83
C GLY A 261 1.58 -12.59 9.39
N LYS A 262 2.62 -13.20 8.84
CA LYS A 262 4.01 -12.92 9.21
C LYS A 262 4.33 -11.45 8.86
N PRO A 263 5.06 -10.71 9.70
CA PRO A 263 5.77 -11.14 10.91
C PRO A 263 4.98 -11.03 12.24
N HIS A 264 3.66 -10.87 12.20
CA HIS A 264 2.88 -10.56 13.40
C HIS A 264 2.75 -11.77 14.33
N SER A 265 2.59 -11.48 15.63
CA SER A 265 2.63 -12.47 16.70
C SER A 265 1.48 -13.48 16.68
N TYR A 266 0.45 -13.27 15.86
CA TYR A 266 -0.68 -14.19 15.77
C TYR A 266 -0.29 -15.57 15.21
N VAL A 267 0.54 -15.61 14.16
CA VAL A 267 1.17 -16.85 13.64
C VAL A 267 1.87 -17.62 14.76
N ARG A 268 2.63 -16.90 15.59
CA ARG A 268 3.36 -17.45 16.72
C ARG A 268 2.41 -17.99 17.81
N LYS A 269 1.42 -17.20 18.23
CA LYS A 269 0.41 -17.62 19.22
C LYS A 269 -0.34 -18.89 18.80
N TYR A 270 -0.73 -18.97 17.52
CA TYR A 270 -1.36 -20.17 16.97
C TYR A 270 -0.42 -21.38 17.07
N LEU A 271 0.83 -21.26 16.60
CA LEU A 271 1.81 -22.33 16.66
C LEU A 271 2.13 -22.79 18.09
N GLU A 272 2.29 -21.86 19.04
CA GLU A 272 2.47 -22.14 20.46
C GLU A 272 1.26 -22.92 21.03
N SER A 273 0.03 -22.58 20.62
CA SER A 273 -1.18 -23.35 20.98
C SER A 273 -1.20 -24.78 20.39
N CYS A 274 -0.51 -25.01 19.27
CA CYS A 274 -0.28 -26.35 18.68
C CYS A 274 0.91 -27.11 19.31
N GLY A 275 1.37 -26.70 20.49
CA GLY A 275 2.45 -27.33 21.26
C GLY A 275 3.86 -27.04 20.73
N LEU A 276 4.05 -25.99 19.92
CA LEU A 276 5.38 -25.63 19.43
C LEU A 276 6.25 -25.06 20.55
N ASN A 277 7.48 -25.56 20.68
CA ASN A 277 8.50 -25.00 21.57
C ASN A 277 9.43 -24.05 20.79
N PRO A 278 9.42 -22.72 21.06
CA PRO A 278 10.26 -21.74 20.38
C PRO A 278 11.77 -22.06 20.40
N ALA A 279 12.26 -22.64 21.50
CA ALA A 279 13.68 -22.95 21.68
C ALA A 279 14.14 -24.19 20.87
N ARG A 280 13.19 -25.04 20.46
CA ARG A 280 13.41 -26.26 19.65
C ARG A 280 12.78 -26.15 18.26
N THR A 281 12.71 -24.94 17.73
CA THR A 281 12.12 -24.63 16.41
C THR A 281 13.14 -23.96 15.49
N LEU A 282 13.22 -24.45 14.25
CA LEU A 282 13.93 -23.82 13.14
C LEU A 282 12.95 -23.03 12.27
N MET A 283 13.28 -21.79 11.88
CA MET A 283 12.53 -21.03 10.87
C MET A 283 13.36 -20.91 9.60
N ILE A 284 12.77 -21.25 8.45
CA ILE A 284 13.36 -21.14 7.12
C ILE A 284 12.56 -20.06 6.36
N GLY A 285 13.24 -19.03 5.83
CA GLY A 285 12.62 -17.86 5.19
C GLY A 285 13.59 -17.11 4.28
N ASP A 286 13.10 -16.28 3.38
CA ASP A 286 13.90 -15.45 2.46
C ASP A 286 13.91 -13.93 2.82
N SER A 287 12.97 -13.48 3.65
CA SER A 287 12.81 -12.07 4.08
C SER A 287 13.08 -11.86 5.58
N LEU A 288 13.92 -10.87 5.93
CA LEU A 288 14.17 -10.49 7.34
C LEU A 288 12.90 -10.05 8.02
N HIS A 289 12.13 -9.20 7.34
CA HIS A 289 11.02 -8.51 7.95
C HIS A 289 9.99 -9.53 8.45
N SER A 290 9.69 -10.52 7.61
CA SER A 290 8.70 -11.57 7.83
C SER A 290 9.18 -12.66 8.80
N ALA A 291 10.47 -12.98 8.85
CA ALA A 291 11.00 -14.10 9.62
C ALA A 291 11.54 -13.74 11.02
N ASN A 292 12.21 -12.58 11.20
CA ASN A 292 12.96 -12.27 12.44
C ASN A 292 12.11 -12.12 13.70
N ARG A 293 10.86 -11.66 13.59
CA ARG A 293 10.02 -11.40 14.77
C ARG A 293 9.30 -12.66 15.29
N ILE A 294 9.49 -13.79 14.61
CA ILE A 294 8.76 -15.03 14.89
C ILE A 294 9.57 -15.94 15.83
N TYR A 295 10.78 -16.43 15.46
CA TYR A 295 11.64 -17.26 16.34
C TYR A 295 13.17 -17.05 16.17
N GLY A 296 13.94 -17.57 17.13
CA GLY A 296 15.33 -17.17 17.43
C GLY A 296 16.49 -17.83 16.64
N LYS A 297 16.25 -18.48 15.51
CA LYS A 297 17.31 -18.94 14.56
C LYS A 297 16.82 -18.70 13.13
N VAL A 298 17.49 -17.83 12.38
CA VAL A 298 17.07 -17.37 11.04
C VAL A 298 18.29 -17.12 10.13
N ILE A 299 18.12 -17.03 8.80
CA ILE A 299 19.17 -16.95 7.76
C ILE A 299 18.90 -15.80 6.78
N LEU A 300 19.63 -14.67 6.83
CA LEU A 300 19.11 -13.36 6.36
C LEU A 300 20.14 -12.24 5.98
N PRO A 301 19.93 -11.45 4.88
CA PRO A 301 20.71 -10.23 4.52
C PRO A 301 19.91 -8.88 4.45
N HIS A 302 20.53 -7.72 4.78
CA HIS A 302 19.92 -6.53 5.48
C HIS A 302 19.46 -5.23 4.74
N GLN A 303 18.68 -4.40 5.46
CA GLN A 303 18.03 -3.07 5.15
C GLN A 303 18.61 -1.90 6.03
N ASN A 304 18.19 -0.60 6.05
CA ASN A 304 16.99 0.17 5.60
C ASN A 304 17.28 1.73 5.40
N ARG A 305 16.29 2.66 5.53
CA ARG A 305 16.26 4.13 5.23
C ARG A 305 15.95 5.05 6.44
N HIS A 306 16.00 6.41 6.28
CA HIS A 306 15.34 7.43 7.16
C HIS A 306 15.03 8.80 6.48
N PHE A 307 14.07 9.60 7.03
CA PHE A 307 13.86 11.08 6.86
C PHE A 307 12.85 11.65 7.90
N SER A 308 12.78 12.98 8.14
CA SER A 308 11.83 13.66 9.10
C SER A 308 11.55 15.16 8.79
N GLY A 309 10.58 15.82 9.48
CA GLY A 309 10.25 17.27 9.37
C GLY A 309 9.22 17.80 10.42
N THR A 310 9.01 19.13 10.55
CA THR A 310 8.34 19.83 11.69
C THR A 310 7.38 21.01 11.32
N MET A 311 6.59 21.54 12.27
CA MET A 311 5.48 22.53 12.12
C MET A 311 5.68 23.93 12.79
N PHE A 312 4.79 24.90 12.53
CA PHE A 312 4.69 26.26 13.15
C PHE A 312 3.23 26.64 13.56
N LYS A 313 3.04 27.77 14.29
CA LYS A 313 1.79 28.26 14.94
C LYS A 313 1.24 29.59 14.39
N SER A 314 -0.07 29.84 14.57
CA SER A 314 -0.72 31.18 14.56
C SER A 314 -1.90 31.24 15.57
N ALA A 315 -2.52 32.42 15.75
CA ALA A 315 -3.57 32.70 16.75
C ALA A 315 -4.94 33.05 16.12
N VAL A 316 -6.02 32.96 16.90
CA VAL A 316 -7.43 33.08 16.45
C VAL A 316 -8.10 34.34 17.02
N PHE A 317 -8.90 35.02 16.18
CA PHE A 317 -9.80 36.12 16.57
C PHE A 317 -11.22 35.86 16.05
N SER A 318 -12.25 36.24 16.81
CA SER A 318 -13.66 36.26 16.36
C SER A 318 -13.97 37.56 15.63
N LEU A 319 -14.47 37.48 14.39
CA LEU A 319 -14.94 38.65 13.63
C LEU A 319 -16.38 39.07 13.97
N GLN A 320 -17.13 38.27 14.73
CA GLN A 320 -18.55 38.55 15.03
C GLN A 320 -18.72 39.73 15.99
N ASP A 321 -17.70 40.03 16.79
CA ASP A 321 -17.68 41.06 17.83
C ASP A 321 -16.83 42.30 17.42
N ALA A 322 -16.36 42.35 16.17
CA ALA A 322 -15.43 43.38 15.69
C ALA A 322 -16.12 44.71 15.38
N SER A 323 -15.51 45.82 15.79
CA SER A 323 -15.96 47.17 15.41
C SER A 323 -15.77 47.42 13.92
N LYS A 324 -16.48 48.41 13.35
CA LYS A 324 -16.31 48.81 11.94
C LYS A 324 -14.87 49.19 11.61
N ASP A 325 -14.18 49.84 12.55
CA ASP A 325 -12.78 50.25 12.37
C ASP A 325 -11.85 49.04 12.38
N GLN A 326 -12.08 48.07 13.27
CA GLN A 326 -11.32 46.80 13.30
C GLN A 326 -11.51 45.97 12.02
N VAL A 327 -12.75 45.91 11.50
CA VAL A 327 -13.04 45.27 10.21
C VAL A 327 -12.32 46.01 9.08
N GLN A 328 -12.31 47.34 9.07
CA GLN A 328 -11.63 48.13 8.03
C GLN A 328 -10.10 48.02 8.12
N GLU A 329 -9.52 47.98 9.32
CA GLU A 329 -8.10 47.73 9.55
C GLU A 329 -7.69 46.33 9.07
N PHE A 330 -8.46 45.30 9.44
CA PHE A 330 -8.29 43.94 8.95
C PHE A 330 -8.36 43.88 7.42
N LEU A 331 -9.38 44.46 6.80
CA LEU A 331 -9.51 44.53 5.34
C LEU A 331 -8.35 45.31 4.67
N ASN A 332 -7.68 46.22 5.38
CA ASN A 332 -6.53 46.96 4.85
C ASN A 332 -5.19 46.23 5.04
N SER A 333 -5.12 45.25 5.94
CA SER A 333 -3.90 44.48 6.25
C SER A 333 -3.43 43.55 5.12
N PHE A 334 -4.32 43.20 4.18
CA PHE A 334 -4.02 42.34 3.04
C PHE A 334 -4.48 42.97 1.71
N ASP A 335 -3.82 42.60 0.61
CA ASP A 335 -4.24 42.91 -0.77
C ASP A 335 -4.59 41.65 -1.58
N THR A 336 -4.16 40.49 -1.09
CA THR A 336 -4.33 39.20 -1.76
C THR A 336 -5.17 38.28 -0.86
N VAL A 337 -6.09 37.52 -1.46
CA VAL A 337 -6.86 36.45 -0.83
C VAL A 337 -6.48 35.13 -1.49
N LEU A 338 -6.10 34.16 -0.68
CA LEU A 338 -5.78 32.80 -1.08
C LEU A 338 -6.78 31.85 -0.43
N THR A 339 -7.70 31.29 -1.21
CA THR A 339 -8.79 30.47 -0.68
C THR A 339 -8.67 29.03 -1.13
N ASP A 340 -8.98 28.10 -0.23
CA ASP A 340 -9.40 26.75 -0.63
C ASP A 340 -10.76 26.83 -1.37
N CYS A 341 -11.20 25.70 -1.92
CA CYS A 341 -12.36 25.62 -2.78
C CYS A 341 -13.39 24.60 -2.28
N ASP A 342 -13.07 23.31 -2.39
CA ASP A 342 -13.96 22.23 -2.02
C ASP A 342 -13.98 22.08 -0.48
N GLY A 343 -15.16 22.19 0.14
CA GLY A 343 -15.35 22.25 1.59
C GLY A 343 -15.39 23.67 2.18
N VAL A 344 -14.87 24.68 1.46
CA VAL A 344 -14.75 26.07 1.97
C VAL A 344 -15.63 27.06 1.19
N LEU A 345 -15.69 26.93 -0.14
CA LEU A 345 -16.55 27.75 -1.00
C LEU A 345 -17.77 26.97 -1.51
N TRP A 346 -17.65 25.65 -1.65
CA TRP A 346 -18.73 24.78 -2.12
C TRP A 346 -18.58 23.34 -1.62
N ILE A 347 -19.69 22.62 -1.58
CA ILE A 347 -19.74 21.16 -1.42
C ILE A 347 -20.50 20.58 -2.61
N ASP A 348 -19.88 19.62 -3.29
CA ASP A 348 -20.33 19.09 -4.59
C ASP A 348 -20.63 20.22 -5.60
N ASN A 349 -21.91 20.43 -5.95
CA ASN A 349 -22.38 21.47 -6.86
C ASN A 349 -23.22 22.56 -6.16
N ASN A 350 -23.05 22.75 -4.86
CA ASN A 350 -23.75 23.77 -4.07
C ASN A 350 -22.74 24.74 -3.44
N ALA A 351 -22.97 26.05 -3.58
CA ALA A 351 -22.18 27.06 -2.87
C ALA A 351 -22.42 26.96 -1.36
N ILE A 352 -21.38 27.20 -0.57
CA ILE A 352 -21.54 27.41 0.88
C ILE A 352 -22.18 28.79 1.10
N PRO A 353 -23.23 28.92 1.94
CA PRO A 353 -23.93 30.19 2.12
C PRO A 353 -23.00 31.34 2.52
N GLY A 354 -23.11 32.48 1.84
CA GLY A 354 -22.27 33.67 2.09
C GLY A 354 -20.89 33.66 1.43
N ALA A 355 -20.41 32.51 0.93
CA ALA A 355 -19.07 32.40 0.35
C ALA A 355 -18.93 33.20 -0.96
N ALA A 356 -19.93 33.13 -1.84
CA ALA A 356 -19.91 33.90 -3.09
C ALA A 356 -19.96 35.41 -2.82
N GLU A 357 -20.80 35.83 -1.90
CA GLU A 357 -20.94 37.22 -1.46
C GLU A 357 -19.64 37.77 -0.88
N ALA A 358 -18.98 37.01 0.01
CA ALA A 358 -17.69 37.38 0.61
C ALA A 358 -16.57 37.51 -0.43
N MET A 359 -16.40 36.51 -1.30
CA MET A 359 -15.36 36.54 -2.34
C MET A 359 -15.61 37.66 -3.36
N ASN A 360 -16.86 37.90 -3.75
CA ASN A 360 -17.23 39.01 -4.62
C ASN A 360 -17.04 40.38 -3.93
N HIS A 361 -17.21 40.46 -2.60
CA HIS A 361 -16.92 41.67 -1.84
C HIS A 361 -15.41 41.97 -1.81
N PHE A 362 -14.56 40.98 -1.55
CA PHE A 362 -13.10 41.16 -1.67
C PHE A 362 -12.70 41.64 -3.07
N ARG A 363 -13.30 41.09 -4.14
CA ARG A 363 -13.04 41.58 -5.51
C ARG A 363 -13.46 43.04 -5.71
N LYS A 364 -14.61 43.46 -5.17
CA LYS A 364 -15.07 44.86 -5.21
C LYS A 364 -14.14 45.82 -4.44
N LEU A 365 -13.47 45.33 -3.39
CA LEU A 365 -12.41 46.05 -2.67
C LEU A 365 -11.04 46.02 -3.37
N GLY A 366 -10.98 45.55 -4.63
CA GLY A 366 -9.75 45.51 -5.42
C GLY A 366 -8.74 44.44 -4.98
N LYS A 367 -9.15 43.46 -4.16
CA LYS A 367 -8.25 42.38 -3.72
C LYS A 367 -7.96 41.42 -4.87
N LYS A 368 -6.70 40.98 -5.00
CA LYS A 368 -6.30 39.88 -5.87
C LYS A 368 -6.78 38.57 -5.25
N ILE A 369 -7.41 37.68 -6.02
CA ILE A 369 -7.94 36.42 -5.50
C ILE A 369 -7.26 35.25 -6.21
N PHE A 370 -6.89 34.23 -5.44
CA PHE A 370 -6.39 32.95 -5.91
C PHE A 370 -7.24 31.82 -5.32
N TYR A 371 -7.85 31.01 -6.19
CA TYR A 371 -8.68 29.86 -5.83
C TYR A 371 -7.86 28.58 -5.97
N VAL A 372 -7.46 27.96 -4.85
CA VAL A 372 -6.60 26.76 -4.87
C VAL A 372 -7.43 25.53 -4.56
N THR A 373 -7.38 24.52 -5.42
CA THR A 373 -8.05 23.24 -5.16
C THR A 373 -7.12 22.06 -5.34
N ASN A 374 -7.22 21.09 -4.42
CA ASN A 374 -6.58 19.78 -4.58
C ASN A 374 -7.30 18.89 -5.60
N ASN A 375 -8.51 19.26 -6.02
CA ASN A 375 -9.35 18.53 -6.95
C ASN A 375 -8.73 18.49 -8.36
N SER A 376 -8.29 17.30 -8.78
CA SER A 376 -7.63 17.07 -10.07
C SER A 376 -8.61 16.64 -11.19
N THR A 377 -9.92 16.62 -10.93
CA THR A 377 -10.90 15.98 -11.84
C THR A 377 -11.18 16.77 -13.11
N LYS A 378 -10.91 18.07 -13.11
CA LYS A 378 -11.29 19.05 -14.13
C LYS A 378 -10.12 19.94 -14.53
N ILE A 379 -10.22 20.56 -15.71
CA ILE A 379 -9.29 21.62 -16.13
C ILE A 379 -9.68 22.97 -15.49
N ARG A 380 -8.78 23.95 -15.46
CA ARG A 380 -9.02 25.24 -14.78
C ARG A 380 -10.21 26.02 -15.35
N SER A 381 -10.45 25.98 -16.66
CA SER A 381 -11.60 26.65 -17.27
C SER A 381 -12.94 26.07 -16.83
N GLU A 382 -13.03 24.75 -16.62
CA GLU A 382 -14.21 24.09 -16.07
C GLU A 382 -14.45 24.47 -14.60
N PHE A 383 -13.39 24.64 -13.80
CA PHE A 383 -13.53 25.19 -12.44
C PHE A 383 -13.97 26.65 -12.45
N ALA A 384 -13.51 27.48 -13.39
CA ALA A 384 -13.97 28.86 -13.53
C ALA A 384 -15.46 28.93 -13.93
N LEU A 385 -15.88 28.05 -14.84
CA LEU A 385 -17.28 27.89 -15.20
C LEU A 385 -18.13 27.45 -14.00
N LYS A 386 -17.66 26.45 -13.23
CA LYS A 386 -18.34 26.01 -11.99
C LYS A 386 -18.46 27.16 -10.99
N ALA A 387 -17.38 27.88 -10.71
CA ALA A 387 -17.38 29.03 -9.80
C ALA A 387 -18.38 30.10 -10.27
N THR A 388 -18.40 30.42 -11.56
CA THR A 388 -19.37 31.36 -12.16
C THR A 388 -20.82 30.90 -12.00
N GLN A 389 -21.11 29.60 -12.24
CA GLN A 389 -22.43 29.01 -12.04
C GLN A 389 -22.88 29.05 -10.57
N LEU A 390 -21.93 29.02 -9.63
CA LEU A 390 -22.16 29.15 -8.19
C LEU A 390 -22.16 30.61 -7.69
N GLY A 391 -22.16 31.60 -8.59
CA GLY A 391 -22.25 33.02 -8.25
C GLY A 391 -20.92 33.71 -7.92
N PHE A 392 -19.79 33.02 -8.02
CA PHE A 392 -18.46 33.63 -7.81
C PHE A 392 -17.99 34.33 -9.09
N ILE A 393 -17.47 35.55 -8.98
CA ILE A 393 -16.71 36.18 -10.06
C ILE A 393 -15.30 35.59 -10.00
N ALA A 394 -14.94 34.74 -10.96
CA ALA A 394 -13.66 34.04 -11.03
C ALA A 394 -13.18 33.86 -12.48
N ASN A 395 -11.88 34.00 -12.73
CA ASN A 395 -11.22 33.72 -14.01
C ASN A 395 -10.33 32.46 -13.89
N GLN A 396 -10.14 31.71 -14.98
CA GLN A 396 -9.29 30.50 -15.01
C GLN A 396 -7.84 30.75 -14.56
N ASP A 397 -7.32 31.96 -14.79
CA ASP A 397 -5.95 32.34 -14.43
C ASP A 397 -5.75 32.55 -12.92
N GLU A 398 -6.86 32.72 -12.20
CA GLU A 398 -6.91 32.83 -10.73
C GLU A 398 -7.03 31.45 -10.07
N ILE A 399 -7.28 30.39 -10.86
CA ILE A 399 -7.53 29.04 -10.35
C ILE A 399 -6.25 28.20 -10.40
N LEU A 400 -5.99 27.52 -9.30
CA LEU A 400 -4.81 26.69 -9.06
C LEU A 400 -5.29 25.28 -8.71
N SER A 401 -5.69 24.53 -9.75
CA SER A 401 -5.95 23.10 -9.63
C SER A 401 -4.63 22.32 -9.61
N THR A 402 -4.61 21.19 -8.91
CA THR A 402 -3.45 20.29 -8.91
C THR A 402 -3.16 19.67 -10.26
N ALA A 403 -4.18 19.50 -11.11
CA ALA A 403 -4.02 19.09 -12.50
C ALA A 403 -3.14 20.10 -13.28
N PHE A 404 -3.45 21.39 -13.17
CA PHE A 404 -2.63 22.45 -13.76
C PHE A 404 -1.22 22.52 -13.15
N LEU A 405 -1.10 22.44 -11.82
CA LEU A 405 0.20 22.52 -11.16
C LEU A 405 1.15 21.38 -11.57
N VAL A 406 0.64 20.17 -11.82
CA VAL A 406 1.42 19.06 -12.40
C VAL A 406 1.90 19.39 -13.81
N ALA A 407 0.98 19.84 -14.68
CA ALA A 407 1.32 20.17 -16.07
C ALA A 407 2.33 21.32 -16.16
N HIS A 408 2.13 22.37 -15.37
CA HIS A 408 3.03 23.50 -15.25
C HIS A 408 4.41 23.10 -14.71
N TYR A 409 4.46 22.26 -13.66
CA TYR A 409 5.72 21.74 -13.11
C TYR A 409 6.53 20.97 -14.16
N LEU A 410 5.90 20.00 -14.84
CA LEU A 410 6.57 19.18 -15.85
C LEU A 410 7.04 20.03 -17.05
N LYS A 411 6.25 21.02 -17.48
CA LYS A 411 6.66 22.00 -18.50
C LYS A 411 7.87 22.81 -18.03
N GLY A 412 7.84 23.29 -16.79
CA GLY A 412 8.89 24.13 -16.19
C GLY A 412 10.25 23.44 -16.04
N ILE A 413 10.27 22.11 -15.85
CA ILE A 413 11.51 21.31 -15.85
C ILE A 413 11.93 20.80 -17.25
N GLY A 414 11.22 21.18 -18.31
CA GLY A 414 11.53 20.76 -19.68
C GLY A 414 11.26 19.27 -19.95
N PHE A 415 10.24 18.67 -19.33
CA PHE A 415 9.93 17.25 -19.47
C PHE A 415 9.40 16.90 -20.88
N THR A 416 10.08 15.97 -21.57
CA THR A 416 9.77 15.58 -22.98
C THR A 416 9.30 14.13 -23.16
N LYS A 417 9.47 13.28 -22.14
CA LYS A 417 9.02 11.87 -22.12
C LYS A 417 7.48 11.80 -21.99
N LYS A 418 6.90 10.59 -22.06
CA LYS A 418 5.47 10.37 -21.76
C LYS A 418 5.20 10.32 -20.26
N VAL A 419 3.99 10.69 -19.86
CA VAL A 419 3.43 10.46 -18.52
C VAL A 419 2.54 9.21 -18.52
N TYR A 420 2.76 8.28 -17.60
CA TYR A 420 1.74 7.30 -17.21
C TYR A 420 0.87 7.91 -16.11
N LEU A 421 -0.41 8.12 -16.41
CA LEU A 421 -1.37 8.78 -15.55
C LEU A 421 -2.30 7.76 -14.90
N LEU A 422 -2.12 7.56 -13.59
CA LEU A 422 -3.10 6.91 -12.72
C LEU A 422 -3.98 8.03 -12.17
N GLY A 423 -4.93 8.49 -12.98
CA GLY A 423 -5.69 9.71 -12.70
C GLY A 423 -6.77 10.05 -13.74
N SER A 424 -7.57 11.05 -13.39
CA SER A 424 -8.73 11.58 -14.11
C SER A 424 -8.36 12.33 -15.40
N ASN A 425 -9.33 12.41 -16.33
CA ASN A 425 -9.13 13.07 -17.63
C ASN A 425 -8.69 14.53 -17.51
N GLY A 426 -9.15 15.29 -16.51
CA GLY A 426 -8.72 16.68 -16.28
C GLY A 426 -7.20 16.86 -16.14
N ILE A 427 -6.48 15.89 -15.56
CA ILE A 427 -5.00 15.91 -15.53
C ILE A 427 -4.44 15.68 -16.94
N GLY A 428 -5.04 14.75 -17.70
CA GLY A 428 -4.65 14.48 -19.08
C GLY A 428 -4.81 15.70 -19.99
N GLU A 429 -5.93 16.41 -19.90
CA GLU A 429 -6.16 17.62 -20.70
C GLU A 429 -5.23 18.78 -20.32
N GLU A 430 -4.94 19.03 -19.03
CA GLU A 430 -3.92 20.02 -18.63
C GLU A 430 -2.52 19.64 -19.16
N LEU A 431 -2.16 18.35 -19.15
CA LEU A 431 -0.91 17.86 -19.74
C LEU A 431 -0.86 18.09 -21.27
N LYS A 432 -1.93 17.76 -21.99
CA LYS A 432 -2.04 18.03 -23.44
C LYS A 432 -1.94 19.52 -23.75
N ALA A 433 -2.57 20.39 -22.95
CA ALA A 433 -2.56 21.84 -23.14
C ALA A 433 -1.15 22.45 -23.06
N VAL A 434 -0.20 21.79 -22.37
CA VAL A 434 1.22 22.18 -22.34
C VAL A 434 2.13 21.37 -23.27
N GLY A 435 1.56 20.49 -24.11
CA GLY A 435 2.29 19.67 -25.10
C GLY A 435 2.85 18.35 -24.55
N ILE A 436 2.49 17.94 -23.33
CA ILE A 436 2.99 16.72 -22.71
C ILE A 436 2.11 15.53 -23.08
N ARG A 437 2.73 14.49 -23.65
CA ARG A 437 2.06 13.24 -24.04
C ARG A 437 1.80 12.37 -22.81
N HIS A 438 0.62 11.75 -22.72
CA HIS A 438 0.28 10.85 -21.61
C HIS A 438 -0.49 9.60 -22.06
N ILE A 439 -0.50 8.58 -21.21
CA ILE A 439 -1.26 7.32 -21.34
C ILE A 439 -1.86 6.93 -19.96
N GLY A 440 -2.77 5.94 -19.90
CA GLY A 440 -3.27 5.36 -18.63
C GLY A 440 -4.61 5.89 -18.11
N VAL A 441 -5.16 6.94 -18.73
CA VAL A 441 -6.54 7.42 -18.47
C VAL A 441 -7.56 6.39 -18.93
N GLY A 442 -8.67 6.25 -18.18
CA GLY A 442 -9.74 5.30 -18.48
C GLY A 442 -9.53 3.91 -17.85
N PRO A 443 -10.42 2.93 -18.11
CA PRO A 443 -10.31 1.58 -17.56
C PRO A 443 -9.09 0.79 -18.06
N ASP A 444 -8.49 0.01 -17.16
CA ASP A 444 -7.41 -0.96 -17.46
C ASP A 444 -7.79 -2.31 -16.81
N PRO A 445 -8.65 -3.11 -17.45
CA PRO A 445 -9.27 -4.29 -16.83
C PRO A 445 -8.27 -5.44 -16.63
N VAL A 446 -8.56 -6.28 -15.64
CA VAL A 446 -7.77 -7.47 -15.34
C VAL A 446 -7.89 -8.47 -16.49
N LYS A 447 -6.79 -8.73 -17.20
CA LYS A 447 -6.70 -9.83 -18.18
C LYS A 447 -6.42 -11.15 -17.44
N PRO A 448 -6.84 -12.32 -17.94
CA PRO A 448 -6.56 -13.62 -17.29
C PRO A 448 -5.07 -13.90 -17.04
N ASP A 449 -4.20 -13.34 -17.87
CA ASP A 449 -2.75 -13.50 -17.91
C ASP A 449 -1.98 -12.35 -17.23
N PHE A 450 -2.64 -11.48 -16.45
CA PHE A 450 -2.00 -10.27 -15.89
C PHE A 450 -0.73 -10.55 -15.06
N LYS A 451 -0.68 -11.69 -14.35
CA LYS A 451 0.50 -12.11 -13.56
C LYS A 451 1.73 -12.37 -14.43
N SER A 452 1.52 -12.78 -15.69
CA SER A 452 2.55 -13.00 -16.71
C SER A 452 2.92 -11.75 -17.51
N MET A 453 2.49 -10.54 -17.11
CA MET A 453 2.88 -9.28 -17.77
C MET A 453 4.40 -9.22 -18.03
N GLN A 454 4.77 -8.85 -19.25
CA GLN A 454 6.14 -8.76 -19.75
C GLN A 454 6.64 -7.31 -19.83
N PRO A 455 7.96 -7.06 -19.72
CA PRO A 455 8.55 -5.73 -19.92
C PRO A 455 8.16 -5.04 -21.23
N SER A 456 7.92 -5.81 -22.29
CA SER A 456 7.51 -5.31 -23.62
C SER A 456 6.09 -4.74 -23.67
N GLU A 457 5.26 -4.94 -22.64
CA GLU A 457 3.94 -4.31 -22.52
C GLU A 457 4.00 -2.91 -21.88
N LEU A 458 5.18 -2.47 -21.44
CA LEU A 458 5.43 -1.13 -20.94
C LEU A 458 5.95 -0.23 -22.07
N ASP A 459 5.39 0.96 -22.18
CA ASP A 459 5.82 1.97 -23.14
C ASP A 459 7.17 2.58 -22.69
N PRO A 460 8.27 2.35 -23.44
CA PRO A 460 9.61 2.77 -23.01
C PRO A 460 9.80 4.30 -23.06
N GLU A 461 8.88 5.05 -23.68
CA GLU A 461 8.92 6.51 -23.63
C GLU A 461 8.39 7.09 -22.30
N VAL A 462 7.82 6.28 -21.39
CA VAL A 462 7.32 6.78 -20.10
C VAL A 462 8.48 7.19 -19.19
N GLY A 463 8.50 8.48 -18.84
CA GLY A 463 9.49 9.09 -17.94
C GLY A 463 8.93 9.63 -16.65
N ALA A 464 7.60 9.56 -16.44
CA ALA A 464 6.95 9.99 -15.21
C ALA A 464 5.68 9.17 -14.95
N VAL A 465 5.44 8.87 -13.67
CA VAL A 465 4.14 8.42 -13.17
C VAL A 465 3.51 9.56 -12.38
N VAL A 466 2.33 9.98 -12.82
CA VAL A 466 1.49 10.95 -12.12
C VAL A 466 0.31 10.22 -11.49
N VAL A 467 0.12 10.41 -10.18
CA VAL A 467 -1.01 9.86 -9.43
C VAL A 467 -1.98 10.98 -9.02
N GLY A 468 -3.24 10.80 -9.39
CA GLY A 468 -4.35 11.67 -9.01
C GLY A 468 -5.59 10.88 -8.64
N PHE A 469 -6.73 11.57 -8.59
CA PHE A 469 -8.00 10.86 -8.43
C PHE A 469 -8.27 10.00 -9.67
N ASP A 470 -8.44 8.69 -9.49
CA ASP A 470 -8.74 7.74 -10.56
C ASP A 470 -9.90 6.83 -10.13
N GLU A 471 -11.09 7.11 -10.64
CA GLU A 471 -12.25 6.25 -10.42
C GLU A 471 -12.10 4.87 -11.08
N HIS A 472 -11.29 4.78 -12.13
CA HIS A 472 -11.00 3.53 -12.86
C HIS A 472 -9.75 2.81 -12.34
N VAL A 473 -9.32 3.08 -11.11
CA VAL A 473 -8.20 2.34 -10.50
C VAL A 473 -8.46 0.83 -10.50
N SER A 474 -7.43 0.08 -10.85
CA SER A 474 -7.45 -1.38 -10.94
C SER A 474 -6.09 -1.97 -10.55
N TYR A 475 -6.03 -3.28 -10.30
CA TYR A 475 -4.77 -3.96 -10.03
C TYR A 475 -3.73 -3.79 -11.16
N PRO A 476 -4.08 -3.94 -12.46
CA PRO A 476 -3.17 -3.61 -13.57
C PRO A 476 -2.57 -2.19 -13.52
N LYS A 477 -3.33 -1.17 -13.10
CA LYS A 477 -2.79 0.19 -12.98
C LYS A 477 -1.71 0.31 -11.91
N PHE A 478 -1.92 -0.28 -10.73
CA PHE A 478 -0.88 -0.33 -9.69
C PHE A 478 0.37 -1.08 -10.16
N MET A 479 0.19 -2.17 -10.92
CA MET A 479 1.29 -2.97 -11.47
C MET A 479 2.10 -2.18 -12.51
N LYS A 480 1.44 -1.49 -13.45
CA LYS A 480 2.11 -0.62 -14.44
C LYS A 480 2.81 0.55 -13.77
N ALA A 481 2.13 1.28 -12.87
CA ALA A 481 2.71 2.40 -12.13
C ALA A 481 3.99 1.99 -11.36
N ALA A 482 3.93 0.89 -10.60
CA ALA A 482 5.08 0.39 -9.86
C ALA A 482 6.23 -0.08 -10.77
N SER A 483 5.91 -0.67 -11.93
CA SER A 483 6.90 -1.15 -12.89
C SER A 483 7.61 0.00 -13.62
N TYR A 484 6.89 1.07 -14.00
CA TYR A 484 7.54 2.29 -14.52
C TYR A 484 8.44 2.95 -13.46
N LEU A 485 7.99 2.98 -12.21
CA LEU A 485 8.75 3.54 -11.08
C LEU A 485 9.95 2.70 -10.64
N ALA A 486 10.11 1.47 -11.15
CA ALA A 486 11.31 0.67 -10.93
C ALA A 486 12.56 1.27 -11.60
N SER A 487 12.39 2.16 -12.59
CA SER A 487 13.46 3.04 -13.07
C SER A 487 13.59 4.26 -12.15
N GLU A 488 14.78 4.49 -11.59
CA GLU A 488 15.06 5.65 -10.75
C GLU A 488 14.91 6.98 -11.51
N GLU A 489 15.18 6.99 -12.81
CA GLU A 489 14.95 8.15 -13.70
C GLU A 489 13.47 8.52 -13.87
N CYS A 490 12.56 7.57 -13.68
CA CYS A 490 11.13 7.82 -13.84
C CYS A 490 10.67 8.74 -12.70
N LEU A 491 10.11 9.91 -12.99
CA LEU A 491 9.59 10.83 -11.98
C LEU A 491 8.36 10.23 -11.29
N PHE A 492 8.24 10.41 -9.98
CA PHE A 492 7.02 10.06 -9.23
C PHE A 492 6.36 11.32 -8.70
N ILE A 493 5.17 11.64 -9.19
CA ILE A 493 4.44 12.86 -8.85
C ILE A 493 3.05 12.51 -8.33
N ALA A 494 2.63 13.20 -7.25
CA ALA A 494 1.28 13.15 -6.72
C ALA A 494 0.62 14.52 -6.86
N THR A 495 -0.63 14.54 -7.34
CA THR A 495 -1.45 15.77 -7.40
C THR A 495 -1.71 16.32 -6.00
N ASN A 496 -2.18 15.49 -5.06
CA ASN A 496 -2.35 15.80 -3.64
C ASN A 496 -2.21 14.52 -2.80
N THR A 497 -2.39 14.60 -1.48
CA THR A 497 -2.37 13.44 -0.57
C THR A 497 -3.60 13.33 0.33
N ASP A 498 -4.72 13.93 -0.07
CA ASP A 498 -5.94 14.00 0.73
C ASP A 498 -6.51 12.59 0.90
N GLU A 499 -6.78 12.18 2.15
CA GLU A 499 -7.14 10.80 2.48
C GLU A 499 -8.61 10.49 2.12
N ARG A 500 -9.47 11.52 2.16
CA ARG A 500 -10.91 11.48 1.86
C ARG A 500 -11.34 12.74 1.08
N PHE A 501 -12.49 12.66 0.40
CA PHE A 501 -13.22 13.86 -0.01
C PHE A 501 -14.09 14.38 1.15
N PRO A 502 -14.32 15.70 1.26
CA PRO A 502 -15.18 16.30 2.29
C PRO A 502 -16.66 16.04 1.99
N LYS A 503 -17.12 14.82 2.26
CA LYS A 503 -18.54 14.42 2.16
C LYS A 503 -19.05 14.01 3.53
N GLY A 504 -20.12 14.65 4.00
CA GLY A 504 -20.74 14.33 5.28
C GLY A 504 -21.51 13.00 5.27
N GLY A 505 -21.67 12.39 6.44
CA GLY A 505 -22.40 11.14 6.65
C GLY A 505 -21.50 9.91 6.78
N SER A 506 -22.10 8.71 6.75
CA SER A 506 -21.39 7.44 6.98
C SER A 506 -20.76 6.83 5.73
N ILE A 507 -20.87 7.48 4.56
CA ILE A 507 -20.21 7.05 3.32
C ILE A 507 -18.88 7.78 3.17
N VAL A 508 -17.80 7.03 3.33
CA VAL A 508 -16.44 7.54 3.18
C VAL A 508 -16.03 7.44 1.71
N VAL A 509 -15.71 8.58 1.09
CA VAL A 509 -15.28 8.68 -0.30
C VAL A 509 -13.74 8.81 -0.34
N PRO A 510 -12.99 7.79 -0.77
CA PRO A 510 -11.52 7.80 -0.75
C PRO A 510 -10.90 8.92 -1.59
N GLY A 511 -10.02 9.71 -0.98
CA GLY A 511 -9.26 10.77 -1.65
C GLY A 511 -8.04 10.23 -2.42
N THR A 512 -7.34 11.10 -3.14
CA THR A 512 -6.14 10.75 -3.92
C THR A 512 -5.03 10.11 -3.08
N GLY A 513 -4.91 10.50 -1.80
CA GLY A 513 -3.94 9.93 -0.86
C GLY A 513 -4.01 8.40 -0.76
N THR A 514 -5.21 7.83 -0.89
CA THR A 514 -5.47 6.38 -1.02
C THR A 514 -4.62 5.73 -2.11
N LEU A 515 -4.61 6.33 -3.30
CA LEU A 515 -3.95 5.79 -4.49
C LEU A 515 -2.46 6.13 -4.48
N VAL A 516 -2.09 7.32 -3.98
CA VAL A 516 -0.69 7.69 -3.77
C VAL A 516 -0.03 6.73 -2.80
N ARG A 517 -0.63 6.46 -1.64
CA ARG A 517 -0.05 5.54 -0.64
C ARG A 517 0.06 4.11 -1.19
N ALA A 518 -0.92 3.64 -1.96
CA ALA A 518 -0.84 2.36 -2.66
C ALA A 518 0.41 2.30 -3.56
N VAL A 519 0.58 3.29 -4.45
CA VAL A 519 1.74 3.36 -5.37
C VAL A 519 3.05 3.57 -4.62
N GLU A 520 3.10 4.39 -3.57
CA GLU A 520 4.29 4.51 -2.70
C GLU A 520 4.71 3.16 -2.09
N THR A 521 3.73 2.32 -1.75
CA THR A 521 3.97 1.00 -1.14
C THR A 521 4.54 0.03 -2.16
N CYS A 522 3.86 -0.20 -3.29
CA CYS A 522 4.36 -1.15 -4.30
C CYS A 522 5.58 -0.63 -5.09
N SER A 523 5.75 0.68 -5.29
CA SER A 523 6.96 1.23 -5.91
C SER A 523 8.12 1.41 -4.92
N GLU A 524 7.86 1.29 -3.61
CA GLU A 524 8.72 1.72 -2.51
C GLU A 524 9.26 3.16 -2.63
N ARG A 525 8.78 3.99 -3.55
CA ARG A 525 9.26 5.37 -3.75
C ARG A 525 8.31 6.36 -3.07
N LYS A 526 8.78 7.59 -2.87
CA LYS A 526 7.98 8.71 -2.36
C LYS A 526 7.65 9.65 -3.49
N ALA A 527 6.39 10.08 -3.55
CA ALA A 527 5.94 11.00 -4.58
C ALA A 527 6.36 12.44 -4.25
N LEU A 528 6.72 13.20 -5.27
CA LEU A 528 6.73 14.66 -5.19
C LEU A 528 5.28 15.14 -5.21
N VAL A 529 4.79 15.65 -4.09
CA VAL A 529 3.43 16.22 -3.98
C VAL A 529 3.44 17.65 -4.51
N LEU A 530 2.50 18.00 -5.39
CA LEU A 530 2.42 19.35 -5.98
C LEU A 530 1.22 20.18 -5.50
N GLY A 531 0.23 19.57 -4.84
CA GLY A 531 -0.94 20.23 -4.24
C GLY A 531 -0.76 20.71 -2.81
N LYS A 532 -1.82 21.29 -2.25
CA LYS A 532 -1.87 21.75 -0.85
C LYS A 532 -1.68 20.57 0.11
N PRO A 533 -1.02 20.77 1.26
CA PRO A 533 -0.36 22.01 1.73
C PRO A 533 1.11 22.12 1.27
N HIS A 534 1.53 21.39 0.23
CA HIS A 534 2.94 21.20 -0.08
C HIS A 534 3.62 22.45 -0.69
N SER A 535 4.93 22.58 -0.44
CA SER A 535 5.70 23.82 -0.71
C SER A 535 5.75 24.26 -2.18
N TYR A 536 5.39 23.41 -3.15
CA TYR A 536 5.34 23.79 -4.56
C TYR A 536 4.27 24.85 -4.84
N VAL A 537 3.06 24.70 -4.24
CA VAL A 537 1.96 25.67 -4.39
C VAL A 537 2.43 27.06 -3.96
N ARG A 538 3.11 27.15 -2.81
CA ARG A 538 3.68 28.39 -2.28
C ARG A 538 4.70 29.01 -3.24
N LYS A 539 5.67 28.22 -3.73
CA LYS A 539 6.71 28.71 -4.66
C LYS A 539 6.10 29.24 -5.97
N TYR A 540 5.07 28.56 -6.49
CA TYR A 540 4.33 29.02 -7.67
C TYR A 540 3.66 30.37 -7.39
N LEU A 541 2.92 30.49 -6.28
CA LEU A 541 2.24 31.72 -5.87
C LEU A 541 3.22 32.90 -5.67
N GLU A 542 4.35 32.67 -5.00
CA GLU A 542 5.43 33.66 -4.85
C GLU A 542 5.97 34.11 -6.22
N SER A 543 6.13 33.21 -7.20
CA SER A 543 6.49 33.58 -8.58
C SER A 543 5.40 34.34 -9.34
N CYS A 544 4.13 34.23 -8.93
CA CYS A 544 3.01 35.05 -9.39
C CYS A 544 2.84 36.36 -8.58
N GLY A 545 3.85 36.73 -7.77
CA GLY A 545 3.90 37.97 -7.00
C GLY A 545 3.08 37.97 -5.71
N LEU A 546 2.74 36.79 -5.16
CA LEU A 546 2.08 36.71 -3.85
C LEU A 546 3.05 37.10 -2.73
N ASN A 547 2.62 38.02 -1.86
CA ASN A 547 3.34 38.38 -0.64
C ASN A 547 2.65 37.74 0.58
N PRO A 548 3.27 36.75 1.26
CA PRO A 548 2.66 36.10 2.43
C PRO A 548 2.28 37.06 3.56
N ALA A 549 2.99 38.17 3.74
CA ALA A 549 2.70 39.15 4.79
C ALA A 549 1.48 40.04 4.49
N ARG A 550 0.94 39.99 3.25
CA ARG A 550 -0.23 40.76 2.80
C ARG A 550 -1.29 39.85 2.13
N THR A 551 -1.29 38.57 2.52
CA THR A 551 -2.22 37.56 2.02
C THR A 551 -3.12 37.06 3.14
N LEU A 552 -4.44 37.19 2.96
CA LEU A 552 -5.42 36.46 3.76
C LEU A 552 -5.56 35.03 3.21
N MET A 553 -5.35 34.03 4.07
CA MET A 553 -5.65 32.63 3.73
C MET A 553 -7.03 32.24 4.27
N ILE A 554 -7.83 31.56 3.46
CA ILE A 554 -9.15 31.02 3.82
C ILE A 554 -9.11 29.50 3.56
N GLY A 555 -9.37 28.71 4.60
CA GLY A 555 -9.32 27.24 4.61
C GLY A 555 -10.42 26.66 5.51
N ASP A 556 -10.37 25.35 5.76
CA ASP A 556 -11.24 24.69 6.75
C ASP A 556 -10.76 24.89 8.21
#